data_AF-A0A1V5QHS2-F1
#
_entry.id   AF-A0A1V5QHS2-F1
#
_cell.length_a   1.000
_cell.length_b   1.000
_cell.length_c   1.000
_cell.angle_alpha   90.00
_cell.angle_beta   90.00
_cell.angle_gamma   90.00
#
_symmetry.space_group_name_H-M   'P 1'
#
loop_
_entity.id
_entity.type
_entity.pdbx_description
1 polymer ?
#
loop_
_entity_poly.entity_id
_entity_poly.type
_entity_poly.pdbx_seq_one_letter_code
_entity_poly.pdbx_strand_id
1 'polypeptide(L)'
;MIRSFFRFDFYAELVALVRRGYFSVDHARQCAVFLARATALPEALEPLLPEDRSPLILYPFWGNCPAYACALLKRRRGAKLVTRLHRYDFLESQYSPKYHPLKKAIAKRADRRLFVANEGMEYFLKRFRVKPDPERFLLRLLGSLDGGRSPENRPRSSAS
;
A
#
# COMPACT_ATOMS: atom_id res chain seq x y z
N MET A 1 -6.69 -3.21 -21.84
CA MET A 1 -5.37 -2.77 -21.29
C MET A 1 -5.01 -3.36 -19.91
N ILE A 2 -5.97 -3.58 -18.99
CA ILE A 2 -5.70 -4.08 -17.61
C ILE A 2 -5.04 -5.46 -17.56
N ARG A 3 -5.51 -6.42 -18.39
CA ARG A 3 -4.95 -7.78 -18.47
C ARG A 3 -3.45 -7.83 -18.79
N SER A 4 -2.98 -6.95 -19.68
CA SER A 4 -1.56 -6.90 -20.05
C SER A 4 -0.66 -6.44 -18.89
N PHE A 5 -1.19 -5.60 -18.01
CA PHE A 5 -0.45 -5.03 -16.90
C PHE A 5 -0.42 -5.95 -15.67
N PHE A 6 -1.54 -6.66 -15.42
CA PHE A 6 -1.58 -7.80 -14.50
C PHE A 6 -0.47 -8.80 -14.83
N ARG A 7 -0.36 -9.14 -16.12
CA ARG A 7 0.63 -10.09 -16.61
C ARG A 7 2.06 -9.58 -16.35
N PHE A 8 2.31 -8.31 -16.62
CA PHE A 8 3.62 -7.70 -16.39
C PHE A 8 4.01 -7.67 -14.91
N ASP A 9 3.14 -7.16 -14.03
CA ASP A 9 3.44 -7.05 -12.60
C ASP A 9 3.58 -8.41 -11.93
N PHE A 10 2.73 -9.37 -12.30
CA PHE A 10 2.83 -10.74 -11.81
C PHE A 10 4.19 -11.35 -12.16
N TYR A 11 4.56 -11.37 -13.44
CA TYR A 11 5.84 -11.96 -13.86
C TYR A 11 7.03 -11.18 -13.34
N ALA A 12 6.98 -9.85 -13.30
CA ALA A 12 8.04 -9.03 -12.73
C ALA A 12 8.28 -9.36 -11.25
N GLU A 13 7.20 -9.62 -10.50
CA GLU A 13 7.27 -10.03 -9.11
C GLU A 13 7.83 -11.45 -8.95
N LEU A 14 7.38 -12.41 -9.75
CA LEU A 14 7.93 -13.78 -9.74
C LEU A 14 9.43 -13.79 -10.06
N VAL A 15 9.84 -13.05 -11.11
CA VAL A 15 11.25 -12.89 -11.46
C VAL A 15 12.04 -12.24 -10.32
N ALA A 16 11.45 -11.24 -9.63
CA ALA A 16 12.10 -10.63 -8.47
C ALA A 16 12.26 -11.61 -7.30
N LEU A 17 11.29 -12.50 -7.06
CA LEU A 17 11.36 -13.54 -6.03
C LEU A 17 12.44 -14.58 -6.35
N VAL A 18 12.49 -15.05 -7.60
CA VAL A 18 13.53 -16.01 -8.07
C VAL A 18 14.91 -15.39 -7.93
N ARG A 19 15.11 -14.15 -8.38
CA ARG A 19 16.39 -13.43 -8.25
C ARG A 19 16.84 -13.20 -6.80
N ARG A 20 15.92 -13.23 -5.84
CA ARG A 20 16.21 -13.09 -4.40
C ARG A 20 16.48 -14.44 -3.73
N GLY A 21 16.37 -15.56 -4.45
CA GLY A 21 16.52 -16.90 -3.88
C GLY A 21 15.42 -17.28 -2.89
N TYR A 22 14.24 -16.64 -2.97
CA TYR A 22 13.16 -16.76 -1.98
C TYR A 22 11.85 -17.24 -2.60
N PHE A 23 11.89 -17.80 -3.82
CA PHE A 23 10.70 -18.24 -4.54
C PHE A 23 10.18 -19.59 -4.04
N SER A 24 8.86 -19.71 -3.91
CA SER A 24 8.15 -20.99 -3.78
C SER A 24 6.79 -20.93 -4.49
N VAL A 25 6.16 -22.08 -4.69
CA VAL A 25 4.80 -22.16 -5.26
C VAL A 25 3.79 -21.36 -4.42
N ASP A 26 3.95 -21.33 -3.10
CA ASP A 26 3.10 -20.52 -2.21
C ASP A 26 3.20 -19.03 -2.50
N HIS A 27 4.39 -18.52 -2.84
CA HIS A 27 4.55 -17.12 -3.24
C HIS A 27 3.79 -16.81 -4.54
N ALA A 28 3.86 -17.72 -5.52
CA ALA A 28 3.11 -17.57 -6.76
C ALA A 28 1.59 -17.60 -6.50
N ARG A 29 1.11 -18.53 -5.67
CA ARG A 29 -0.29 -18.62 -5.25
C ARG A 29 -0.74 -17.36 -4.53
N GLN A 30 0.02 -16.88 -3.56
CA GLN A 30 -0.30 -15.67 -2.79
C GLN A 30 -0.33 -14.42 -3.70
N CYS A 31 0.60 -14.32 -4.66
CA CYS A 31 0.61 -13.24 -5.64
C CYS A 31 -0.61 -13.30 -6.58
N ALA A 32 -0.99 -14.49 -7.04
CA ALA A 32 -2.16 -14.68 -7.88
C ALA A 32 -3.47 -14.34 -7.14
N VAL A 33 -3.62 -14.80 -5.89
CA VAL A 33 -4.78 -14.48 -5.04
C VAL A 33 -4.86 -12.98 -4.76
N PHE A 34 -3.72 -12.35 -4.43
CA PHE A 34 -3.64 -10.90 -4.23
C PHE A 34 -4.12 -10.16 -5.48
N LEU A 35 -3.60 -10.51 -6.65
CA LEU A 35 -3.97 -9.85 -7.88
C LEU A 35 -5.45 -10.06 -8.22
N ALA A 36 -5.96 -11.28 -8.13
CA ALA A 36 -7.37 -11.56 -8.43
C ALA A 36 -8.30 -10.65 -7.61
N ARG A 37 -8.04 -10.54 -6.30
CA ARG A 37 -8.76 -9.63 -5.39
C ARG A 37 -8.58 -8.17 -5.79
N ALA A 38 -7.34 -7.75 -6.03
CA ALA A 38 -7.04 -6.35 -6.37
C ALA A 38 -7.53 -5.93 -7.75
N THR A 39 -7.79 -6.86 -8.68
CA THR A 39 -8.37 -6.58 -10.00
C THR A 39 -9.90 -6.57 -10.02
N ALA A 40 -10.55 -7.25 -9.08
CA ALA A 40 -12.00 -7.20 -8.95
C ALA A 40 -12.45 -5.89 -8.27
N LEU A 41 -11.66 -5.38 -7.32
CA LEU A 41 -12.02 -4.22 -6.52
C LEU A 41 -12.27 -2.92 -7.33
N PRO A 42 -11.51 -2.59 -8.39
CA PRO A 42 -11.79 -1.44 -9.25
C PRO A 42 -13.22 -1.44 -9.79
N GLU A 43 -13.72 -2.58 -10.27
CA GLU A 43 -15.07 -2.66 -10.84
C GLU A 43 -16.16 -2.42 -9.78
N ALA A 44 -15.91 -2.80 -8.53
CA ALA A 44 -16.81 -2.53 -7.42
C ALA A 44 -16.73 -1.07 -6.92
N LEU A 45 -15.57 -0.42 -7.07
CA LEU A 45 -15.35 0.95 -6.62
C LEU A 45 -15.74 2.00 -7.65
N GLU A 46 -15.59 1.70 -8.94
CA GLU A 46 -15.83 2.66 -10.04
C GLU A 46 -17.22 3.32 -9.96
N PRO A 47 -18.34 2.59 -9.70
CA PRO A 47 -19.66 3.21 -9.60
C PRO A 47 -19.85 4.12 -8.38
N LEU A 48 -18.96 4.04 -7.38
CA LEU A 48 -18.99 4.87 -6.17
C LEU A 48 -18.15 6.14 -6.34
N LEU A 49 -17.40 6.27 -7.43
CA LEU A 49 -16.58 7.43 -7.68
C LEU A 49 -17.44 8.57 -8.22
N PRO A 50 -17.13 9.83 -7.88
CA PRO A 50 -17.80 10.98 -8.48
C PRO A 50 -17.61 10.96 -10.00
N GLU A 51 -18.69 11.25 -10.74
CA GLU A 51 -18.68 11.33 -12.20
C GLU A 51 -18.31 12.72 -12.73
N ASP A 52 -18.14 13.69 -11.84
CA ASP A 52 -17.69 15.02 -12.22
C ASP A 52 -16.20 15.02 -12.62
N ARG A 53 -15.77 16.12 -13.25
CA ARG A 53 -14.37 16.32 -13.64
C ARG A 53 -13.51 16.86 -12.49
N SER A 54 -13.95 16.73 -11.24
CA SER A 54 -13.20 17.22 -10.11
C SER A 54 -11.88 16.43 -9.96
N PRO A 55 -10.80 17.06 -9.47
CA PRO A 55 -9.57 16.35 -9.18
C PRO A 55 -9.81 15.21 -8.18
N LEU A 56 -9.64 13.96 -8.63
CA LEU A 56 -9.85 12.79 -7.79
C LEU A 56 -8.55 12.39 -7.06
N ILE A 57 -8.65 12.18 -5.75
CA ILE A 57 -7.59 11.58 -4.94
C ILE A 57 -8.08 10.25 -4.38
N LEU A 58 -7.40 9.17 -4.75
CA LEU A 58 -7.61 7.84 -4.20
C LEU A 58 -6.72 7.68 -2.96
N TYR A 59 -7.36 7.44 -1.81
CA TYR A 59 -6.68 7.36 -0.52
C TYR A 59 -6.90 6.00 0.18
N PRO A 60 -6.21 4.93 -0.26
CA PRO A 60 -6.20 3.68 0.47
C PRO A 60 -5.49 3.85 1.82
N PHE A 61 -6.18 3.47 2.89
CA PHE A 61 -5.63 3.53 4.25
C PHE A 61 -4.49 2.52 4.46
N TRP A 62 -4.58 1.35 3.81
CA TRP A 62 -3.54 0.32 3.85
C TRP A 62 -2.84 0.20 2.50
N GLY A 63 -1.53 -0.03 2.53
CA GLY A 63 -0.69 -0.21 1.34
C GLY A 63 -0.80 -1.58 0.67
N ASN A 64 -1.92 -2.29 0.80
CA ASN A 64 -2.14 -3.69 0.36
C ASN A 64 -3.08 -3.77 -0.87
N CYS A 65 -3.96 -4.79 -0.96
CA CYS A 65 -4.85 -4.98 -2.11
C CYS A 65 -5.61 -3.70 -2.53
N PRO A 66 -6.30 -2.99 -1.62
CA PRO A 66 -6.88 -1.67 -1.88
C PRO A 66 -5.94 -0.69 -2.58
N ALA A 67 -4.69 -0.56 -2.13
CA ALA A 67 -3.75 0.37 -2.75
C ALA A 67 -3.36 -0.02 -4.17
N TYR A 68 -3.27 -1.31 -4.45
CA TYR A 68 -3.04 -1.79 -5.82
C TYR A 68 -4.27 -1.54 -6.71
N ALA A 69 -5.48 -1.80 -6.21
CA ALA A 69 -6.73 -1.49 -6.92
C ALA A 69 -6.83 0.01 -7.25
N CYS A 70 -6.54 0.88 -6.28
CA CYS A 70 -6.49 2.31 -6.49
C CYS A 70 -5.41 2.69 -7.52
N ALA A 71 -4.27 1.99 -7.59
CA ALA A 71 -3.28 2.23 -8.63
C ALA A 71 -3.78 1.89 -10.04
N LEU A 72 -4.69 0.91 -10.16
CA LEU A 72 -5.37 0.61 -11.43
C LEU A 72 -6.39 1.69 -11.79
N LEU A 73 -7.23 2.12 -10.83
CA LEU A 73 -8.23 3.18 -11.00
C LEU A 73 -7.59 4.53 -11.32
N LYS A 74 -6.46 4.85 -10.68
CA LYS A 74 -5.68 6.06 -10.92
C LYS A 74 -5.47 6.32 -12.40
N ARG A 75 -5.08 5.28 -13.14
CA ARG A 75 -4.84 5.38 -14.59
C ARG A 75 -6.13 5.58 -15.37
N ARG A 76 -7.25 4.96 -14.96
CA ARG A 76 -8.55 5.07 -15.65
C ARG A 76 -9.16 6.46 -15.50
N ARG A 77 -9.08 7.03 -14.30
CA ARG A 77 -9.71 8.32 -13.94
C ARG A 77 -8.75 9.50 -13.95
N GLY A 78 -7.48 9.31 -14.34
CA GLY A 78 -6.46 10.36 -14.25
C GLY A 78 -6.22 10.88 -12.82
N ALA A 79 -6.52 10.07 -11.81
CA ALA A 79 -6.51 10.48 -10.41
C ALA A 79 -5.09 10.62 -9.85
N LYS A 80 -4.99 11.12 -8.61
CA LYS A 80 -3.81 10.96 -7.76
C LYS A 80 -4.01 9.82 -6.77
N LEU A 81 -2.92 9.16 -6.39
CA LEU A 81 -2.89 8.07 -5.43
C LEU A 81 -1.99 8.45 -4.26
N VAL A 82 -2.59 8.55 -3.08
CA VAL A 82 -1.89 8.77 -1.82
C VAL A 82 -2.19 7.59 -0.91
N THR A 83 -1.20 6.80 -0.54
CA THR A 83 -1.41 5.65 0.36
C THR A 83 -0.80 5.94 1.72
N ARG A 84 -1.52 5.57 2.78
CA ARG A 84 -0.92 5.48 4.12
C ARG A 84 -0.27 4.10 4.30
N LEU A 85 0.85 4.07 5.01
CA LEU A 85 1.65 2.88 5.26
C LEU A 85 1.81 2.66 6.76
N HIS A 86 1.28 1.53 7.23
CA HIS A 86 1.36 1.06 8.60
C HIS A 86 2.45 -0.01 8.75
N ARG A 87 2.77 -0.40 9.98
CA ARG A 87 3.78 -1.44 10.26
C ARG A 87 3.54 -2.72 9.46
N TYR A 88 2.29 -3.18 9.39
CA TYR A 88 1.94 -4.39 8.62
C TYR A 88 2.15 -4.22 7.11
N ASP A 89 2.21 -3.00 6.58
CA ASP A 89 2.35 -2.78 5.14
C ASP A 89 3.77 -3.02 4.60
N PHE A 90 4.78 -3.13 5.44
CA PHE A 90 6.14 -3.41 5.00
C PHE A 90 6.82 -4.52 5.79
N LEU A 91 6.29 -4.88 6.96
CA LEU A 91 6.86 -5.95 7.78
C LEU A 91 6.46 -7.33 7.25
N GLU A 92 7.29 -7.89 6.38
CA GLU A 92 7.13 -9.23 5.77
C GLU A 92 7.05 -10.36 6.81
N SER A 93 7.69 -10.20 7.97
CA SER A 93 7.70 -11.24 9.02
C SER A 93 6.33 -11.55 9.62
N GLN A 94 5.32 -10.72 9.36
CA GLN A 94 3.94 -10.90 9.81
C GLN A 94 3.12 -11.81 8.85
N TYR A 95 3.72 -12.30 7.77
CA TYR A 95 3.05 -13.07 6.72
C TYR A 95 3.62 -14.48 6.63
N SER A 96 2.79 -15.43 6.20
CA SER A 96 3.20 -16.78 5.84
C SER A 96 2.74 -17.07 4.40
N PRO A 97 3.67 -17.24 3.43
CA PRO A 97 5.12 -17.00 3.56
C PRO A 97 5.44 -15.53 3.88
N LYS A 98 6.66 -15.25 4.36
CA LYS A 98 7.13 -13.91 4.77
C LYS A 98 7.28 -12.96 3.57
N TYR A 99 6.16 -12.61 2.95
CA TYR A 99 6.11 -11.99 1.65
C TYR A 99 4.84 -11.15 1.48
N HIS A 100 5.01 -9.98 0.86
CA HIS A 100 3.95 -9.09 0.48
C HIS A 100 3.91 -8.93 -1.04
N PRO A 101 2.86 -9.43 -1.70
CA PRO A 101 2.75 -9.28 -3.15
C PRO A 101 2.73 -7.82 -3.60
N LEU A 102 3.52 -7.52 -4.65
CA LEU A 102 3.41 -6.33 -5.48
C LEU A 102 3.68 -5.00 -4.77
N LYS A 103 4.33 -5.01 -3.60
CA LYS A 103 4.67 -3.77 -2.87
C LYS A 103 5.50 -2.81 -3.70
N LYS A 104 6.46 -3.32 -4.46
CA LYS A 104 7.27 -2.49 -5.38
C LYS A 104 6.40 -1.81 -6.44
N ALA A 105 5.41 -2.53 -6.95
CA ALA A 105 4.51 -2.05 -7.98
C ALA A 105 3.57 -0.95 -7.43
N ILE A 106 3.02 -1.14 -6.23
CA ILE A 106 2.24 -0.11 -5.51
C ILE A 106 3.11 1.12 -5.25
N ALA A 107 4.30 0.92 -4.68
CA ALA A 107 5.22 2.01 -4.35
C ALA A 107 5.63 2.85 -5.56
N LYS A 108 5.82 2.21 -6.73
CA LYS A 108 6.15 2.91 -7.98
C LYS A 108 5.00 3.80 -8.44
N ARG A 109 3.74 3.38 -8.24
CA ARG A 109 2.53 4.05 -8.77
C ARG A 109 1.91 5.07 -7.84
N ALA A 110 2.12 4.93 -6.53
CA ALA A 110 1.72 5.93 -5.56
C ALA A 110 2.45 7.26 -5.84
N ASP A 111 1.68 8.34 -5.92
CA ASP A 111 2.22 9.70 -5.98
C ASP A 111 2.85 10.05 -4.65
N ARG A 112 2.13 9.76 -3.55
CA ARG A 112 2.63 9.95 -2.18
C ARG A 112 2.39 8.73 -1.30
N ARG A 113 3.31 8.53 -0.37
CA ARG A 113 3.30 7.50 0.67
C ARG A 113 3.43 8.20 2.01
N LEU A 114 2.41 8.04 2.85
CA LEU A 114 2.36 8.61 4.19
C LEU A 114 2.77 7.55 5.19
N PHE A 115 3.93 7.71 5.82
CA PHE A 115 4.43 6.81 6.84
C PHE A 115 3.95 7.26 8.21
N VAL A 116 3.38 6.34 9.00
CA VAL A 116 2.85 6.65 10.34
C VAL A 116 3.90 6.59 11.45
N ALA A 117 5.12 6.16 11.13
CA ALA A 117 6.24 6.03 12.05
C ALA A 117 7.57 6.21 11.28
N ASN A 118 8.57 6.79 11.93
CA ASN A 118 9.86 7.07 11.31
C ASN A 118 10.60 5.77 10.95
N GLU A 119 10.60 4.82 11.87
CA GLU A 119 11.20 3.50 11.73
C GLU A 119 10.60 2.74 10.55
N GLY A 120 9.30 2.95 10.29
CA GLY A 120 8.61 2.35 9.16
C GLY A 120 9.10 2.89 7.81
N MET A 121 9.35 4.20 7.74
CA MET A 121 9.92 4.84 6.56
C MET A 121 11.35 4.39 6.31
N GLU A 122 12.19 4.38 7.34
CA GLU A 122 13.58 3.91 7.26
C GLU A 122 13.67 2.45 6.80
N TYR A 123 12.87 1.58 7.42
CA TYR A 123 12.78 0.18 7.02
C TYR A 123 12.41 0.05 5.54
N PHE A 124 11.37 0.77 5.10
CA PHE A 124 10.92 0.73 3.72
C PHE A 124 12.04 1.14 2.74
N LEU A 125 12.72 2.26 3.01
CA LEU A 125 13.79 2.77 2.13
C LEU A 125 14.94 1.77 2.00
N LYS A 126 15.39 1.21 3.13
CA LYS A 126 16.46 0.20 3.17
C LYS A 126 16.03 -1.10 2.49
N ARG A 127 14.87 -1.65 2.85
CA ARG A 127 14.37 -2.95 2.38
C ARG A 127 14.13 -2.97 0.87
N PHE A 128 13.56 -1.89 0.33
CA PHE A 128 13.22 -1.78 -1.09
C PHE A 128 14.29 -1.07 -1.93
N ARG A 129 15.41 -0.64 -1.31
CA ARG A 129 16.52 0.10 -1.95
C ARG A 129 16.03 1.33 -2.71
N VAL A 130 15.19 2.13 -2.06
CA VAL A 130 14.62 3.37 -2.62
C VAL A 130 15.33 4.56 -1.98
N LYS A 131 15.79 5.51 -2.80
CA LYS A 131 16.37 6.78 -2.30
C LYS A 131 15.28 7.61 -1.62
N PRO A 132 15.56 8.29 -0.49
CA PRO A 132 14.63 9.24 0.11
C PRO A 132 14.14 10.26 -0.94
N ASP A 133 12.86 10.58 -0.87
CA ASP A 133 12.20 11.54 -1.76
C ASP A 133 11.14 12.26 -0.91
N PRO A 134 11.38 13.52 -0.50
CA PRO A 134 10.48 14.22 0.42
C PRO A 134 9.15 14.62 -0.24
N GLU A 135 9.05 14.66 -1.57
CA GLU A 135 7.79 14.93 -2.25
C GLU A 135 6.88 13.71 -2.28
N ARG A 136 7.49 12.52 -2.32
CA ARG A 136 6.78 11.25 -2.41
C ARG A 136 6.65 10.54 -1.07
N PHE A 137 7.59 10.71 -0.13
CA PHE A 137 7.64 10.01 1.15
C PHE A 137 7.50 11.02 2.28
N LEU A 138 6.33 11.01 2.90
CA LEU A 138 5.97 11.96 3.93
C LEU A 138 5.77 11.23 5.25
N LEU A 139 6.43 11.71 6.30
CA LEU A 139 6.13 11.29 7.65
C LEU A 139 4.85 12.01 8.12
N ARG A 140 3.82 11.24 8.46
CA ARG A 140 2.54 11.71 9.01
C ARG A 140 2.15 10.78 10.15
N LEU A 141 2.71 11.08 11.32
CA LEU A 141 2.60 10.27 12.52
C LEU A 141 1.14 10.01 12.89
N LEU A 142 0.88 8.82 13.43
CA LEU A 142 -0.41 8.53 14.04
C LEU A 142 -0.53 9.28 15.37
N GLY A 143 -1.57 10.08 15.53
CA GLY A 143 -1.81 10.82 16.76
C GLY A 143 -2.69 12.04 16.51
N SER A 144 -3.19 12.61 17.60
CA SER A 144 -3.86 13.90 17.63
C SER A 144 -2.83 15.03 17.84
N LEU A 145 -3.20 16.28 17.53
CA LEU A 145 -2.29 17.44 17.60
C LEU A 145 -1.65 17.65 18.98
N ASP A 146 -2.34 17.18 20.01
CA ASP A 146 -1.93 17.18 21.42
C ASP A 146 -1.09 15.96 21.82
N GLY A 147 -0.84 15.02 20.91
CA GLY A 147 -0.16 13.74 21.19
C GLY A 147 -0.97 12.81 22.10
N GLY A 148 -2.30 12.91 22.09
CA GLY A 148 -3.20 12.14 22.96
C GLY A 148 -3.19 12.61 24.43
N ARG A 149 -2.73 13.85 24.68
CA ARG A 149 -2.62 14.43 26.03
C ARG A 149 -3.87 15.18 26.50
N SER A 150 -4.87 15.34 25.64
CA SER A 150 -6.16 15.95 25.98
C SER A 150 -6.81 15.14 27.11
N PRO A 151 -7.40 15.81 28.11
CA PRO A 151 -8.04 15.17 29.25
C PRO A 151 -9.03 14.06 28.87
N GLU A 152 -9.72 14.22 27.73
CA GLU A 152 -10.72 13.27 27.20
C GLU A 152 -10.14 11.96 26.65
N ASN A 153 -8.86 11.96 26.28
CA ASN A 153 -8.14 10.80 25.74
C ASN A 153 -7.39 10.00 26.82
N ARG A 154 -7.42 10.46 28.08
CA ARG A 154 -6.85 9.70 29.20
C ARG A 154 -7.67 8.43 29.39
N PRO A 155 -7.03 7.26 29.58
CA PRO A 155 -7.77 6.06 29.94
C PRO A 155 -8.61 6.39 31.16
N ARG A 156 -9.93 6.18 31.05
CA ARG A 156 -10.83 6.28 32.21
C ARG A 156 -10.22 5.36 33.26
N SER A 157 -9.70 5.92 34.34
CA SER A 157 -9.16 5.13 35.43
C SER A 157 -10.22 4.10 35.79
N SER A 158 -9.92 2.82 35.59
CA SER A 158 -10.72 1.76 36.17
C SER A 158 -10.74 2.04 37.67
N ALA A 159 -11.90 2.45 38.18
CA ALA A 159 -12.12 2.56 39.60
C ALA A 159 -11.81 1.19 40.21
N SER A 160 -10.69 1.14 40.94
CA SER A 160 -10.35 0.07 41.87
C SER A 160 -11.13 0.27 43.15
#